data_AF-A0A9E6EYY2-F1
#
_entry.id   AF-A0A9E6EYY2-F1
#
_cell.length_a   1.000
_cell.length_b   1.000
_cell.length_c   1.000
_cell.angle_alpha   90.00
_cell.angle_beta   90.00
_cell.angle_gamma   90.00
#
_symmetry.space_group_name_H-M   'P 1'
#
loop_
_entity.id
_entity.type
_entity.pdbx_description
1 polymer ?
#
loop_
_entity_poly.entity_id
_entity_poly.type
_entity_poly.pdbx_seq_one_letter_code
_entity_poly.pdbx_strand_id
1 'polypeptide(L)'
;MQPNMFLQQAGCAEDFFSLSLAYILNLFPSIARRFLRRVATLSGHDSEYFGDFIKCEFIGQEYIENHSLSRPDLVITTDSCVLYFENKLDAPLRFEQMRRHSLLALKKKNAYLIFVSNIQHECSD
;
A
#
# COMPACT_ATOMS: atom_id res chain seq x y z
N MET A 1 32.17 -8.53 3.82
CA MET A 1 30.75 -8.80 3.53
C MET A 1 29.99 -8.59 4.82
N GLN A 2 29.14 -7.57 4.93
CA GLN A 2 28.36 -7.36 6.15
C GLN A 2 27.27 -8.44 6.22
N PRO A 3 27.06 -9.10 7.37
CA PRO A 3 25.97 -10.04 7.53
C PRO A 3 24.65 -9.30 7.36
N ASN A 4 23.72 -9.89 6.59
CA ASN A 4 22.32 -9.45 6.51
C ASN A 4 21.68 -9.67 7.89
N MET A 5 21.86 -8.72 8.80
CA MET A 5 21.18 -8.70 10.09
C MET A 5 19.77 -8.17 9.87
N PHE A 6 18.80 -9.08 9.89
CA PHE A 6 17.40 -8.71 10.02
C PHE A 6 17.15 -8.34 11.48
N LEU A 7 17.10 -7.05 11.78
CA LEU A 7 16.64 -6.57 13.08
C LEU A 7 15.16 -6.93 13.21
N GLN A 8 14.84 -7.83 14.13
CA GLN A 8 13.46 -8.12 14.50
C GLN A 8 12.88 -6.90 15.24
N GLN A 9 12.40 -5.93 14.48
CA GLN A 9 11.55 -4.86 15.02
C GLN A 9 10.21 -5.48 15.40
N ALA A 10 9.67 -5.09 16.55
CA ALA A 10 8.31 -5.43 16.96
C ALA A 10 7.28 -4.69 16.08
N GLY A 11 7.21 -5.05 14.80
CA GLY A 11 6.20 -4.58 13.85
C GLY A 11 5.02 -5.56 13.81
N CYS A 12 3.82 -5.06 13.51
CA CYS A 12 2.69 -5.94 13.20
C CYS A 12 2.96 -6.66 11.85
N ALA A 13 2.25 -7.77 11.60
CA ALA A 13 2.42 -8.53 10.37
C ALA A 13 2.11 -7.69 9.10
N GLU A 14 1.18 -6.73 9.21
CA GLU A 14 0.82 -5.78 8.14
C GLU A 14 2.01 -4.90 7.75
N ASP A 15 2.74 -4.36 8.73
CA ASP A 15 3.93 -3.53 8.50
C ASP A 15 5.04 -4.34 7.85
N PHE A 16 5.32 -5.55 8.37
CA PHE A 16 6.37 -6.39 7.82
C PHE A 16 6.09 -6.79 6.37
N PHE A 17 4.83 -7.12 6.06
CA PHE A 17 4.40 -7.40 4.69
C PHE A 17 4.57 -6.18 3.79
N SER A 18 4.11 -5.02 4.23
CA SER A 18 4.17 -3.77 3.46
C SER A 18 5.60 -3.33 3.21
N LEU A 19 6.46 -3.37 4.23
CA LEU A 19 7.89 -3.09 4.12
C LEU A 19 8.59 -4.03 3.14
N SER A 20 8.31 -5.33 3.22
CA SER A 20 8.86 -6.34 2.32
C SER A 20 8.42 -6.12 0.88
N LEU A 21 7.14 -5.77 0.68
CA LEU A 21 6.60 -5.45 -0.63
C LEU A 21 7.27 -4.20 -1.22
N ALA A 22 7.42 -3.12 -0.45
CA ALA A 22 8.15 -1.92 -0.90
C ALA A 22 9.58 -2.26 -1.34
N TYR A 23 10.31 -3.04 -0.54
CA TYR A 23 11.66 -3.48 -0.88
C TYR A 23 11.70 -4.26 -2.21
N ILE A 24 10.84 -5.26 -2.36
CA ILE A 24 10.79 -6.11 -3.57
C ILE A 24 10.45 -5.28 -4.81
N LEU A 25 9.44 -4.42 -4.75
CA LEU A 25 9.00 -3.65 -5.91
C LEU A 25 10.10 -2.69 -6.40
N ASN A 26 10.82 -2.05 -5.48
CA ASN A 26 11.93 -1.18 -5.86
C ASN A 26 13.13 -1.95 -6.43
N LEU A 27 13.43 -3.14 -5.90
CA LEU A 27 14.59 -3.92 -6.34
C LEU A 27 14.37 -4.63 -7.68
N PHE A 28 13.11 -5.00 -7.99
CA PHE A 28 12.77 -5.78 -9.17
C PHE A 28 11.72 -5.08 -10.04
N PRO A 29 12.12 -4.21 -10.98
CA PRO A 29 11.20 -3.43 -11.82
C PRO A 29 10.19 -4.28 -12.62
N SER A 30 10.59 -5.49 -13.04
CA SER A 30 9.68 -6.42 -13.74
C SER A 30 8.55 -6.91 -12.84
N ILE A 31 8.82 -7.09 -11.54
CA ILE A 31 7.79 -7.45 -10.55
C ILE A 31 6.89 -6.24 -10.33
N ALA A 32 7.45 -5.04 -10.19
CA ALA A 32 6.67 -3.82 -10.02
C ALA A 32 5.70 -3.55 -11.18
N ARG A 33 6.16 -3.69 -12.43
CA ARG A 33 5.29 -3.57 -13.61
C ARG A 33 4.17 -4.61 -13.61
N ARG A 34 4.47 -5.87 -13.31
CA ARG A 34 3.46 -6.94 -13.23
C ARG A 34 2.45 -6.68 -12.12
N PHE A 35 2.92 -6.17 -10.98
CA PHE A 35 2.08 -5.78 -9.86
C PHE A 35 1.11 -4.67 -10.26
N LEU A 36 1.60 -3.56 -10.83
CA LEU A 36 0.74 -2.44 -11.29
C LEU A 36 -0.31 -2.89 -12.31
N ARG A 37 0.10 -3.71 -13.29
CA ARG A 37 -0.83 -4.28 -14.29
C ARG A 37 -1.94 -5.09 -13.63
N ARG A 38 -1.57 -5.94 -12.66
CA ARG A 38 -2.55 -6.76 -11.93
C ARG A 38 -3.51 -5.91 -11.12
N VAL A 39 -3.00 -4.89 -10.43
CA VAL A 39 -3.82 -3.94 -9.66
C VAL A 39 -4.80 -3.21 -10.59
N ALA A 40 -4.35 -2.69 -11.74
CA ALA A 40 -5.21 -2.02 -12.70
C ALA A 40 -6.36 -2.92 -13.19
N THR A 41 -6.04 -4.17 -13.57
CA THR A 41 -7.06 -5.15 -13.98
C THR A 41 -8.04 -5.49 -12.86
N LEU A 42 -7.57 -5.65 -11.61
CA LEU A 42 -8.45 -5.93 -10.46
C LEU A 42 -9.35 -4.74 -10.12
N SER A 43 -8.92 -3.51 -10.43
CA SER A 43 -9.74 -2.30 -10.31
C SER A 43 -10.68 -2.06 -11.49
N GLY A 44 -10.74 -2.96 -12.48
CA GLY A 44 -11.62 -2.82 -13.64
C GLY A 44 -11.10 -1.86 -14.72
N HIS A 45 -9.80 -1.57 -14.72
CA HIS A 45 -9.15 -0.71 -15.71
C HIS A 45 -8.23 -1.51 -16.66
N ASP A 46 -7.83 -0.87 -17.75
CA ASP A 46 -6.81 -1.41 -18.65
C ASP A 46 -5.49 -1.62 -17.92
N SER A 47 -4.71 -2.63 -18.33
CA SER A 47 -3.50 -3.03 -17.61
C SER A 47 -2.43 -1.92 -17.51
N GLU A 48 -2.46 -0.92 -18.38
CA GLU A 48 -1.50 0.19 -18.41
C GLU A 48 -2.05 1.48 -17.78
N TYR A 49 -3.24 1.43 -17.18
CA TYR A 49 -3.97 2.59 -16.66
C TYR A 49 -3.17 3.42 -15.64
N PHE A 50 -2.37 2.78 -14.79
CA PHE A 50 -1.58 3.46 -13.78
C PHE A 50 -0.20 3.93 -14.29
N GLY A 51 0.16 3.66 -15.54
CA GLY A 51 1.44 4.06 -16.11
C GLY A 51 2.64 3.24 -15.61
N ASP A 52 3.84 3.80 -15.76
CA ASP A 52 5.10 3.15 -15.42
C ASP A 52 5.52 3.35 -13.96
N PHE A 53 6.04 2.29 -13.34
CA PHE A 53 6.52 2.32 -11.95
C PHE A 53 7.75 3.23 -11.80
N ILE A 54 7.72 4.13 -10.81
CA ILE A 54 8.88 4.95 -10.41
C ILE A 54 9.47 4.46 -9.09
N LYS A 55 8.65 4.38 -8.02
CA LYS A 55 9.11 3.94 -6.69
C LYS A 55 7.97 3.47 -5.79
N CYS A 56 8.29 2.69 -4.76
CA CYS A 56 7.39 2.30 -3.67
C CYS A 56 7.97 2.71 -2.32
N GLU A 57 7.20 3.33 -1.45
CA GLU A 57 7.64 3.77 -0.12
C GLU A 57 6.71 3.17 0.94
N PHE A 58 7.29 2.51 1.95
CA PHE A 58 6.56 2.14 3.16
C PHE A 58 6.47 3.38 4.07
N ILE A 59 5.24 3.76 4.44
CA ILE A 59 4.98 4.92 5.29
C ILE A 59 4.21 4.56 6.58
N GLY A 60 3.99 3.26 6.83
CA GLY A 60 3.19 2.73 7.94
C GLY A 60 3.73 2.99 9.35
N GLN A 61 4.96 3.50 9.50
CA GLN A 61 5.61 3.67 10.82
C GLN A 61 6.18 5.07 11.13
N GLU A 62 5.85 6.11 10.38
CA GLU A 62 6.44 7.44 10.66
C GLU A 62 6.03 8.10 11.99
N TYR A 63 5.15 7.52 12.82
CA TYR A 63 4.79 8.11 14.13
C TYR A 63 4.62 7.06 15.24
N ILE A 64 5.53 7.07 16.22
CA ILE A 64 5.43 6.34 17.50
C ILE A 64 4.31 6.93 18.38
N GLU A 65 3.85 8.15 18.08
CA GLU A 65 2.85 8.86 18.88
C GLU A 65 1.50 8.86 18.15
N ASN A 66 0.59 8.05 18.69
CA ASN A 66 -0.82 7.93 18.35
C ASN A 66 -1.17 7.08 17.11
N HIS A 67 -1.65 5.86 17.38
CA HIS A 67 -2.47 5.04 16.47
C HIS A 67 -3.71 5.77 15.90
N SER A 68 -4.00 7.00 16.32
CA SER A 68 -5.08 7.84 15.83
C SER A 68 -4.78 8.54 14.49
N LEU A 69 -3.59 8.38 13.90
CA LEU A 69 -3.22 8.90 12.58
C LEU A 69 -2.76 7.77 11.62
N SER A 70 -3.58 6.74 11.39
CA SER A 70 -3.22 5.69 10.41
C SER A 70 -3.11 6.31 9.01
N ARG A 71 -1.90 6.30 8.47
CA ARG A 71 -1.61 6.59 7.06
C ARG A 71 -1.69 5.27 6.28
N PRO A 72 -1.94 5.32 4.95
CA PRO A 72 -1.80 4.16 4.09
C PRO A 72 -0.47 3.47 4.33
N ASP A 73 -0.38 2.15 4.38
CA ASP A 73 0.89 1.45 4.59
C ASP A 73 1.94 1.76 3.52
N LEU A 74 1.53 1.90 2.26
CA LEU A 74 2.43 2.13 1.13
C LEU A 74 2.01 3.31 0.24
N VAL A 75 3.01 3.90 -0.39
CA VAL A 75 2.85 4.85 -1.49
C VAL A 75 3.62 4.34 -2.70
N ILE A 76 2.91 4.06 -3.79
CA ILE A 76 3.53 3.77 -5.08
C ILE A 76 3.41 5.01 -5.96
N THR A 77 4.55 5.51 -6.41
CA THR A 77 4.60 6.60 -7.38
C THR A 77 4.79 6.01 -8.77
N THR A 78 3.95 6.43 -9.70
CA THR A 78 4.10 6.17 -11.14
C THR A 78 4.31 7.49 -11.87
N ASP A 79 4.56 7.42 -13.17
CA ASP A 79 4.65 8.61 -14.03
C ASP A 79 3.30 9.33 -14.22
N SER A 80 2.20 8.61 -14.00
CA SER A 80 0.84 9.05 -14.30
C SER A 80 0.04 9.41 -13.05
N CYS A 81 0.31 8.73 -11.93
CA CYS A 81 -0.46 8.85 -10.71
C CYS A 81 0.32 8.45 -9.44
N VAL A 82 -0.33 8.62 -8.30
CA VAL A 82 0.14 8.11 -7.01
C VAL A 82 -0.89 7.14 -6.46
N LEU A 83 -0.45 5.96 -6.06
CA LEU A 83 -1.29 4.95 -5.45
C LEU A 83 -0.96 4.84 -3.97
N TYR A 84 -1.98 4.98 -3.14
CA TYR A 84 -1.90 4.74 -1.71
C TYR A 84 -2.46 3.36 -1.41
N PHE A 85 -1.69 2.48 -0.77
CA PHE A 85 -2.17 1.16 -0.37
C PHE A 85 -2.33 1.09 1.13
N GLU A 86 -3.46 0.60 1.58
CA GLU A 86 -3.64 0.08 2.94
C GLU A 86 -3.81 -1.44 2.85
N ASN A 87 -2.99 -2.17 3.60
CA ASN A 87 -3.10 -3.59 3.82
C ASN A 87 -3.82 -3.84 5.14
N LYS A 88 -4.83 -4.71 5.11
CA LYS A 88 -5.50 -5.21 6.31
C LYS A 88 -5.50 -6.73 6.31
N LEU A 89 -4.84 -7.31 7.30
CA LEU A 89 -4.72 -8.75 7.49
C LEU A 89 -5.62 -9.22 8.63
N ASP A 90 -5.74 -8.43 9.70
CA ASP A 90 -6.38 -8.89 10.94
C ASP A 90 -7.79 -8.31 11.18
N ALA A 91 -8.03 -7.05 10.82
CA ALA A 91 -9.33 -6.38 11.04
C ALA A 91 -9.73 -5.46 9.87
N PRO A 92 -11.03 -5.37 9.53
CA PRO A 92 -11.48 -4.53 8.42
C PRO A 92 -11.21 -3.06 8.71
N LEU A 93 -11.02 -2.27 7.65
CA LEU A 93 -10.87 -0.82 7.78
C LEU A 93 -12.10 -0.19 8.43
N ARG A 94 -11.87 0.59 9.49
CA ARG A 94 -12.93 1.39 10.10
C ARG A 94 -13.33 2.54 9.17
N PHE A 95 -14.60 2.94 9.23
CA PHE A 95 -15.13 4.05 8.42
C PHE A 95 -14.31 5.35 8.57
N GLU A 96 -13.86 5.65 9.79
CA GLU A 96 -13.02 6.82 10.06
C GLU A 96 -11.63 6.74 9.42
N GLN A 97 -11.07 5.52 9.25
CA GLN A 97 -9.82 5.31 8.54
C GLN A 97 -10.03 5.52 7.04
N MET A 98 -11.07 4.90 6.47
CA MET A 98 -11.43 5.10 5.06
C MET A 98 -11.63 6.60 4.74
N ARG A 99 -12.40 7.32 5.55
CA ARG A 99 -12.63 8.77 5.37
C ARG A 99 -11.33 9.57 5.35
N ARG A 100 -10.38 9.26 6.25
CA ARG A 100 -9.08 9.95 6.31
C ARG A 100 -8.21 9.67 5.09
N HIS A 101 -8.16 8.41 4.65
CA HIS A 101 -7.42 8.05 3.46
C HIS A 101 -8.01 8.68 2.20
N SER A 102 -9.34 8.74 2.08
CA SER A 102 -10.01 9.46 0.98
C SER A 102 -9.64 10.94 0.96
N LEU A 103 -9.56 11.60 2.13
CA LEU A 103 -9.10 12.99 2.23
C LEU A 103 -7.63 13.17 1.83
N LEU A 104 -6.76 12.18 2.04
CA LEU A 104 -5.38 12.20 1.58
C LEU A 104 -5.30 12.10 0.05
N ALA A 105 -6.08 11.19 -0.55
CA ALA A 105 -6.16 11.06 -2.00
C ALA A 105 -6.70 12.34 -2.65
N LEU A 106 -7.72 12.97 -2.07
CA LEU A 106 -8.30 14.23 -2.60
C LEU A 106 -7.32 15.41 -2.61
N LYS A 107 -6.26 15.40 -1.78
CA LYS A 107 -5.26 16.47 -1.73
C LYS A 107 -4.23 16.40 -2.86
N LYS A 108 -4.10 15.26 -3.54
CA LYS A 108 -3.15 15.08 -4.66
C LYS A 108 -3.93 14.86 -5.95
N LYS A 109 -3.62 15.65 -7.00
CA LYS A 109 -4.15 15.37 -8.34
C LYS A 109 -3.67 13.97 -8.78
N ASN A 110 -4.56 13.19 -9.39
CA ASN A 110 -4.29 11.83 -9.85
C ASN A 110 -3.78 10.89 -8.73
N ALA A 111 -4.44 10.90 -7.57
CA ALA A 111 -4.17 9.93 -6.51
C ALA A 111 -5.31 8.92 -6.39
N TYR A 112 -4.93 7.65 -6.27
CA TYR A 112 -5.85 6.54 -6.05
C TYR A 112 -5.59 5.93 -4.69
N LEU A 113 -6.66 5.53 -4.04
CA LEU A 113 -6.61 4.79 -2.80
C LEU A 113 -7.01 3.35 -3.06
N ILE A 114 -6.11 2.43 -2.74
CA ILE A 114 -6.27 1.00 -2.96
C ILE A 114 -6.28 0.32 -1.60
N PHE A 115 -7.34 -0.44 -1.36
CA PHE A 115 -7.49 -1.23 -0.16
C PHE A 115 -7.26 -2.69 -0.51
N VAL A 116 -6.30 -3.33 0.16
CA VAL A 116 -6.04 -4.76 0.03
C VAL A 116 -6.38 -5.40 1.36
N SER A 117 -7.43 -6.22 1.35
CA SER A 117 -7.90 -6.95 2.52
C SER A 117 -7.87 -8.44 2.22
N ASN A 118 -7.23 -9.22 3.10
CA ASN A 118 -7.34 -10.68 3.09
C ASN A 118 -8.45 -11.19 4.02
N ILE A 119 -9.23 -10.26 4.59
CA ILE A 119 -10.33 -10.58 5.50
C ILE A 119 -11.51 -11.01 4.64
N GLN A 120 -12.01 -12.21 4.89
CA GLN A 120 -13.29 -12.63 4.33
C GLN A 120 -14.36 -11.69 4.88
N HIS A 121 -14.90 -10.84 4.00
CA HIS A 121 -16.13 -10.13 4.31
C HIS A 121 -17.22 -11.19 4.34
N GLU A 122 -17.78 -11.48 5.52
CA GLU A 122 -19.08 -12.16 5.58
C GLU A 122 -20.06 -11.26 4.81
N CYS A 123 -20.47 -11.70 3.62
CA CYS A 123 -21.56 -11.08 2.90
C CYS A 123 -22.81 -11.22 3.80
N SER A 124 -23.13 -10.16 4.51
CA SER A 124 -24.43 -10.05 5.17
C SER A 124 -25.45 -9.71 4.09
N ASP A 125 -26.30 -10.67 3.76
CA ASP A 125 -27.48 -10.48 2.89
C ASP A 125 -28.46 -9.44 3.46
#